data_AF-A0A2N6VJC7-F1
#
_entry.id   AF-A0A2N6VJC7-F1
#
_cell.length_a   1.000
_cell.length_b   1.000
_cell.length_c   1.000
_cell.angle_alpha   90.00
_cell.angle_beta   90.00
_cell.angle_gamma   90.00
#
_symmetry.space_group_name_H-M   'P 1'
#
loop_
_entity.id
_entity.type
_entity.pdbx_description
1 polymer ?
#
loop_
_entity_poly.entity_id
_entity_poly.type
_entity_poly.pdbx_seq_one_letter_code
_entity_poly.pdbx_strand_id
1 'polypeptide(L)' 'GFASLKDVKDKKVGVQAATSGETYAQDEGINPVQYENGGMLTQALMAGKIDAAIGNISVISAATKADDKL' A
#
# COMPACT_ATOMS: atom_id res chain seq x y z
N GLY A 1 -6.57 12.97 -1.58
CA GLY A 1 -6.31 11.81 -0.71
C GLY A 1 -7.46 10.85 -0.78
N PHE A 2 -7.22 9.57 -0.49
CA PHE A 2 -8.24 8.53 -0.41
C PHE A 2 -8.72 8.41 1.04
N ALA A 3 -10.02 8.27 1.26
CA ALA A 3 -10.61 8.15 2.59
C ALA A 3 -11.00 6.70 2.93
N SER A 4 -11.14 5.85 1.92
CA SER A 4 -11.59 4.47 2.07
C SER A 4 -11.08 3.57 0.94
N LEU A 5 -11.23 2.26 1.13
CA LEU A 5 -10.94 1.26 0.10
C LEU A 5 -11.75 1.43 -1.18
N LYS A 6 -12.95 2.02 -1.09
CA LYS A 6 -13.80 2.29 -2.26
C LYS A 6 -13.17 3.30 -3.21
N ASP A 7 -12.38 4.23 -2.69
CA ASP A 7 -11.75 5.28 -3.48
C ASP A 7 -10.56 4.76 -4.31
N VAL A 8 -10.08 3.56 -4.01
CA VAL A 8 -8.86 2.98 -4.59
C VAL A 8 -9.08 1.72 -5.43
N LYS A 9 -10.34 1.26 -5.61
CA LYS A 9 -10.63 0.04 -6.39
C LYS A 9 -10.17 0.12 -7.85
N ASP A 10 -10.25 1.31 -8.45
CA ASP A 10 -9.80 1.57 -9.83
C ASP A 10 -8.38 2.17 -9.89
N LYS A 11 -7.60 2.04 -8.80
CA LYS A 11 -6.26 2.63 -8.67
C LYS A 11 -5.19 1.54 -8.58
N LYS A 12 -3.93 1.95 -8.76
CA LYS A 12 -2.79 1.05 -8.52
C LYS A 12 -2.54 0.98 -7.02
N VAL A 13 -3.04 -0.07 -6.39
CA VAL A 13 -2.85 -0.33 -4.96
C VAL A 13 -1.68 -1.30 -4.77
N GLY A 14 -0.70 -0.94 -3.96
CA GLY A 14 0.41 -1.82 -3.59
C GLY A 14 0.18 -2.54 -2.27
N VAL A 15 0.69 -3.76 -2.16
CA VAL A 15 0.76 -4.55 -0.92
C VAL A 15 2.11 -5.23 -0.79
N GLN A 16 2.48 -5.61 0.44
CA GLN A 16 3.54 -6.60 0.64
C GLN A 16 2.97 -8.01 0.43
N ALA A 17 3.63 -8.81 -0.39
CA ALA A 17 3.25 -10.19 -0.69
C ALA A 17 3.26 -11.08 0.58
N ALA A 18 2.39 -12.09 0.59
CA ALA A 18 2.24 -13.06 1.66
C ALA A 18 1.93 -12.43 3.03
N THR A 19 1.12 -11.37 3.04
CA THR A 19 0.66 -10.71 4.28
C THR A 19 -0.85 -10.66 4.38
N SER A 20 -1.38 -10.42 5.58
CA SER A 20 -2.81 -10.19 5.79
C SER A 20 -3.34 -8.96 5.03
N GLY A 21 -2.49 -7.97 4.75
CA GLY A 21 -2.88 -6.80 3.96
C GLY A 21 -3.16 -7.16 2.49
N GLU A 22 -2.45 -8.15 1.95
CA GLU A 22 -2.73 -8.69 0.62
C GLU A 22 -4.09 -9.40 0.59
N THR A 23 -4.32 -10.34 1.51
CA THR A 23 -5.60 -11.05 1.61
C THR A 23 -6.76 -10.07 1.78
N TYR A 24 -6.58 -9.07 2.65
CA TYR A 24 -7.60 -8.04 2.88
C TYR A 24 -7.91 -7.22 1.62
N ALA A 25 -6.89 -6.86 0.83
CA ALA A 25 -7.11 -6.17 -0.43
C ALA A 25 -7.89 -7.04 -1.42
N GLN A 26 -7.52 -8.31 -1.54
CA GLN A 26 -8.18 -9.28 -2.44
C GLN A 26 -9.64 -9.52 -2.03
N ASP A 27 -9.92 -9.70 -0.74
CA ASP A 27 -11.28 -9.87 -0.21
C ASP A 27 -12.17 -8.65 -0.50
N GLU A 28 -11.59 -7.46 -0.57
CA GLU A 28 -12.27 -6.20 -0.94
C GLU A 28 -12.40 -6.01 -2.47
N GLY A 29 -11.97 -6.98 -3.25
CA GLY A 29 -12.04 -6.98 -4.71
C GLY A 29 -10.98 -6.11 -5.38
N ILE A 30 -9.88 -5.83 -4.69
CA ILE A 30 -8.71 -5.13 -5.24
C ILE A 30 -7.74 -6.18 -5.78
N ASN A 31 -7.18 -5.95 -6.97
CA ASN A 31 -6.06 -6.74 -7.51
C ASN A 31 -4.74 -5.99 -7.31
N PRO A 32 -4.05 -6.16 -6.17
CA PRO A 32 -2.95 -5.30 -5.81
C PRO A 32 -1.65 -5.65 -6.56
N VAL A 33 -0.78 -4.65 -6.70
CA VAL A 33 0.62 -4.85 -7.08
C VAL A 33 1.38 -5.37 -5.86
N GLN A 34 1.94 -6.57 -5.97
CA GLN A 34 2.70 -7.19 -4.90
C GLN A 34 4.16 -6.71 -4.89
N TYR A 35 4.68 -6.47 -3.70
CA TYR A 35 6.08 -6.18 -3.44
C TYR A 35 6.66 -7.19 -2.46
N GLU A 36 7.93 -7.53 -2.62
CA GLU A 36 8.62 -8.53 -1.80
C GLU A 36 8.70 -8.13 -0.32
N ASN A 37 8.86 -6.83 -0.04
CA ASN A 37 8.94 -6.30 1.32
C ASN A 37 8.33 -4.91 1.44
N GLY A 38 8.08 -4.49 2.68
CA GLY A 38 7.50 -3.18 3.00
C GLY A 38 8.34 -1.97 2.56
N GLY A 39 9.68 -2.10 2.50
CA GLY A 39 10.55 -1.03 2.02
C GLY A 39 10.38 -0.76 0.51
N MET A 40 10.24 -1.81 -0.28
CA MET A 40 9.94 -1.68 -1.71
C MET A 40 8.55 -1.10 -1.95
N LEU A 41 7.56 -1.49 -1.13
CA LEU A 41 6.20 -0.94 -1.18
C LEU A 41 6.20 0.57 -0.92
N THR A 42 6.87 1.04 0.14
CA THR A 42 6.91 2.47 0.49
C THR A 42 7.70 3.26 -0.55
N GLN A 43 8.79 2.71 -1.08
CA GLN A 43 9.53 3.30 -2.21
C GLN A 43 8.67 3.44 -3.47
N ALA A 44 7.84 2.44 -3.79
CA ALA A 44 6.94 2.50 -4.92
C ALA A 44 5.86 3.58 -4.76
N LEU A 45 5.34 3.75 -3.54
CA LEU A 45 4.39 4.82 -3.21
C LEU A 45 5.03 6.20 -3.37
N MET A 46 6.20 6.42 -2.77
CA MET A 46 6.93 7.70 -2.89
C MET A 46 7.31 8.03 -4.33
N ALA A 47 7.64 7.02 -5.13
CA ALA A 47 7.97 7.20 -6.55
C ALA A 47 6.73 7.38 -7.45
N GLY A 48 5.51 7.36 -6.90
CA GLY A 48 4.26 7.47 -7.66
C GLY A 48 3.99 6.28 -8.59
N LYS A 49 4.62 5.13 -8.35
CA LYS A 49 4.40 3.90 -9.14
C LYS A 49 3.06 3.25 -8.80
N ILE A 50 2.60 3.46 -7.57
CA ILE A 50 1.29 3.09 -7.04
C ILE A 50 0.65 4.34 -6.43
N ASP A 51 -0.68 4.38 -6.43
CA ASP A 51 -1.45 5.50 -5.91
C ASP A 51 -1.68 5.36 -4.39
N ALA A 52 -1.81 4.12 -3.90
CA ALA A 52 -2.08 3.82 -2.49
C ALA A 52 -1.38 2.53 -2.06
N ALA A 53 -1.15 2.39 -0.75
CA ALA A 53 -0.61 1.17 -0.16
C ALA A 53 -1.53 0.64 0.95
N ILE A 54 -1.73 -0.68 0.98
CA ILE A 54 -2.35 -1.39 2.10
C ILE A 54 -1.25 -2.22 2.75
N GLY A 55 -1.00 -2.00 4.04
CA GLY A 55 0.13 -2.64 4.73
C GLY A 55 0.03 -2.54 6.25
N ASN A 56 0.99 -3.15 6.94
CA ASN A 56 1.02 -3.12 8.40
C ASN A 56 1.28 -1.70 8.92
N ILE A 57 0.48 -1.26 9.90
CA ILE A 57 0.57 0.10 10.45
C ILE A 57 1.96 0.43 11.00
N SER A 58 2.69 -0.54 11.56
CA SER A 58 4.04 -0.31 12.08
C SER A 58 5.04 0.05 10.98
N VAL A 59 4.92 -0.58 9.80
CA VAL A 59 5.78 -0.34 8.64
C VAL A 59 5.46 1.01 8.02
N ILE A 60 4.18 1.31 7.81
CA ILE A 60 3.74 2.58 7.23
C ILE A 60 4.07 3.74 8.18
N SER A 61 3.81 3.59 9.48
CA SER A 61 4.13 4.64 10.47
C SER A 61 5.63 4.92 10.55
N ALA A 62 6.48 3.89 10.45
CA ALA A 62 7.92 4.09 10.38
C ALA A 62 8.34 4.85 9.13
N ALA A 63 7.73 4.55 7.97
CA ALA A 63 8.00 5.25 6.72
C ALA A 63 7.54 6.71 6.74
N THR A 64 6.33 7.01 7.21
CA THR A 64 5.82 8.39 7.33
C THR A 64 6.64 9.24 8.29
N LYS A 65 7.21 8.65 9.35
CA LYS A 65 8.15 9.38 10.23
C LYS A 65 9.49 9.69 9.57
N ALA A 66 9.87 8.93 8.56
CA ALA A 66 11.12 9.09 7.84
C ALA A 66 11.00 10.07 6.66
N ASP A 67 9.80 10.25 6.10
CA ASP A 67 9.52 11.16 4.98
C ASP A 67 8.13 11.81 5.12
N ASP A 68 8.10 13.12 5.33
CA ASP A 68 6.87 13.92 5.51
C ASP A 68 6.01 14.04 4.23
N LYS A 69 6.49 13.54 3.08
CA LYS A 69 5.74 13.55 1.81
C LYS A 69 4.77 12.37 1.68
N LEU A 70 4.82 11.41 2.60
CA LEU A 70 3.92 10.25 2.67
C LEU A 70 2.66 10.54 3.49
#